data_AF-A0A8T2ULA2-F1
#
_entry.id   AF-A0A8T2ULA2-F1
#
_cell.length_a   1.000
_cell.length_b   1.000
_cell.length_c   1.000
_cell.angle_alpha   90.00
_cell.angle_beta   90.00
_cell.angle_gamma   90.00
#
_symmetry.space_group_name_H-M   'P 1'
#
loop_
_entity.id
_entity.type
_entity.pdbx_description
1 polymer ?
#
loop_
_entity_poly.entity_id
_entity_poly.type
_entity_poly.pdbx_seq_one_letter_code
_entity_poly.pdbx_strand_id
1 'polypeptide(L)'
;FLTTRFFQTQHLPLGNLYESLMFLSWGFFRLSAPVLATSALLVHAFAVLSLPHKMRESMSLVPALQSQWLMMHVSTTLISYATLLFGSLLAIVLLSIFHGEIKRYCVGNLTNNFEFRNKNYPLISKNFPETNHYGKKCQLIHLLDKWTYQAISLGFSFLTIGIISGAVWANEAWGSYWSWDPKETWALITWLIYAIYLHIRINKKWMGKGSAMAASMGFFLVWICFLGVNLLGVGLHNYGWLI
;
A
#
# COMPACT_ATOMS: atom_id res chain seq x y z
N PHE A 1 -7.06 -7.80 22.22
CA PHE A 1 -7.89 -6.63 21.87
C PHE A 1 -8.86 -6.95 20.74
N LEU A 2 -8.42 -7.24 19.50
CA LEU A 2 -9.34 -7.52 18.39
C LEU A 2 -10.21 -8.77 18.64
N THR A 3 -9.62 -9.84 19.15
CA THR A 3 -10.34 -11.07 19.52
C THR A 3 -11.33 -10.85 20.65
N THR A 4 -10.91 -10.17 21.72
CA THR A 4 -11.79 -9.83 22.85
C THR A 4 -12.94 -8.91 22.44
N ARG A 5 -12.71 -7.99 21.50
CA ARG A 5 -13.75 -7.11 20.95
C ARG A 5 -14.74 -7.88 20.08
N PHE A 6 -14.26 -8.76 19.20
CA PHE A 6 -15.12 -9.61 18.37
C PHE A 6 -16.12 -10.43 19.21
N PHE A 7 -15.66 -11.02 20.31
CA PHE A 7 -16.55 -11.76 21.22
C PHE A 7 -17.57 -10.87 21.95
N GLN A 8 -17.21 -9.62 22.25
CA GLN A 8 -18.08 -8.68 22.95
C GLN A 8 -19.15 -8.05 22.03
N THR A 9 -18.79 -7.75 20.78
CA THR A 9 -19.67 -7.00 19.88
C THR A 9 -20.40 -7.87 18.86
N GLN A 10 -20.04 -9.16 18.73
CA GLN A 10 -20.64 -10.11 17.77
C GLN A 10 -20.56 -9.65 16.30
N HIS A 11 -19.71 -8.67 16.01
CA HIS A 11 -19.40 -8.17 14.67
C HIS A 11 -17.89 -7.99 14.51
N LEU A 12 -17.40 -7.92 13.27
CA LEU A 12 -15.98 -7.64 13.03
C LEU A 12 -15.65 -6.22 13.57
N PRO A 13 -14.53 -6.06 14.31
CA PRO A 13 -14.11 -4.77 14.86
C PRO A 13 -13.50 -3.89 13.76
N LEU A 14 -14.35 -3.47 12.84
CA LEU A 14 -14.05 -2.57 11.71
C LEU A 14 -15.02 -1.39 11.68
N GLY A 15 -15.89 -1.26 12.69
CA GLY A 15 -17.00 -0.31 12.69
C GLY A 15 -16.57 1.13 12.95
N ASN A 16 -15.39 1.33 13.53
CA ASN A 16 -14.82 2.65 13.83
C ASN A 16 -13.40 2.79 13.26
N LEU A 17 -12.97 4.03 13.04
CA LEU A 17 -11.64 4.41 12.59
C LEU A 17 -10.54 3.91 13.53
N TYR A 18 -10.77 3.97 14.85
CA TYR A 18 -9.84 3.43 15.85
C TYR A 18 -9.64 1.92 15.68
N GLU A 19 -10.74 1.17 15.51
CA GLU A 19 -10.67 -0.29 15.34
C GLU A 19 -9.98 -0.67 14.03
N SER A 20 -10.26 0.08 12.96
CA SER A 20 -9.63 -0.07 11.65
C SER A 20 -8.12 0.18 11.70
N LEU A 21 -7.66 1.21 12.42
CA LEU A 21 -6.24 1.49 12.64
C LEU A 21 -5.54 0.39 13.46
N MET A 22 -6.22 -0.14 14.48
CA MET A 22 -5.71 -1.24 15.30
C MET A 22 -5.59 -2.54 14.48
N PHE A 23 -6.56 -2.80 13.61
CA PHE A 23 -6.51 -3.92 12.67
C PHE A 23 -5.33 -3.80 11.69
N LEU A 24 -5.12 -2.61 11.14
CA LEU A 24 -4.01 -2.33 10.22
C LEU A 24 -2.64 -2.47 10.90
N SER A 25 -2.48 -1.94 12.11
CA SER A 25 -1.26 -2.08 12.92
C SER A 25 -0.94 -3.56 13.22
N TRP A 26 -1.95 -4.34 13.60
CA TRP A 26 -1.80 -5.78 13.84
C TRP A 26 -1.37 -6.55 12.59
N GLY A 27 -1.93 -6.19 11.42
CA GLY A 27 -1.52 -6.77 10.14
C GLY A 27 -0.04 -6.53 9.82
N PHE A 28 0.46 -5.32 10.03
CA PHE A 28 1.88 -4.99 9.82
C PHE A 28 2.80 -5.69 10.83
N PHE A 29 2.38 -5.82 12.09
CA PHE A 29 3.15 -6.53 13.10
C PHE A 29 3.35 -8.02 12.75
N ARG A 30 2.32 -8.69 12.20
CA ARG A 30 2.39 -10.10 11.79
C ARG A 30 3.33 -10.38 10.62
N LEU A 31 3.63 -9.37 9.79
CA LEU A 31 4.47 -9.52 8.61
C LEU A 31 5.98 -9.51 8.95
N SER A 32 6.37 -9.38 10.22
CA SER A 32 7.72 -9.65 10.77
C SER A 32 8.90 -8.97 10.06
N ALA A 33 8.67 -7.88 9.35
CA ALA A 33 9.72 -7.09 8.72
C ALA A 33 10.00 -5.83 9.56
N PRO A 34 11.27 -5.47 9.85
CA PRO A 34 11.59 -4.35 10.74
C PRO A 34 10.99 -3.01 10.31
N VAL A 35 10.96 -2.75 9.00
CA VAL A 35 10.38 -1.54 8.40
C VAL A 35 8.85 -1.49 8.56
N LEU A 36 8.21 -2.66 8.62
CA LEU A 36 6.77 -2.77 8.86
C LEU A 36 6.43 -2.74 10.35
N ALA A 37 7.34 -3.19 11.20
CA ALA A 37 7.18 -3.05 12.65
C ALA A 37 7.24 -1.57 13.07
N THR A 38 8.14 -0.77 12.49
CA THR A 38 8.20 0.68 12.78
C THR A 38 6.96 1.40 12.29
N SER A 39 6.45 1.08 11.10
CA SER A 39 5.20 1.65 10.61
C SER A 39 4.00 1.20 11.47
N ALA A 40 3.94 -0.07 11.90
CA ALA A 40 2.91 -0.59 12.79
C ALA A 40 2.85 0.17 14.12
N LEU A 41 4.01 0.44 14.72
CA LEU A 41 4.12 1.22 15.95
C LEU A 41 3.68 2.67 15.75
N LEU A 42 4.01 3.29 14.61
CA LEU A 42 3.57 4.64 14.29
C LEU A 42 2.05 4.71 14.15
N VAL A 43 1.44 3.75 13.43
CA VAL A 43 -0.03 3.65 13.31
C VAL A 43 -0.67 3.45 14.68
N HIS A 44 -0.09 2.60 15.52
CA HIS A 44 -0.59 2.32 16.87
C HIS A 44 -0.50 3.55 17.77
N ALA A 45 0.64 4.24 17.76
CA ALA A 45 0.86 5.45 18.53
C ALA A 45 -0.09 6.57 18.07
N PHE A 46 -0.28 6.75 16.76
CA PHE A 46 -1.24 7.70 16.23
C PHE A 46 -2.67 7.38 16.72
N ALA A 47 -3.08 6.12 16.67
CA ALA A 47 -4.41 5.70 17.09
C ALA A 47 -4.66 5.92 18.60
N VAL A 48 -3.65 5.72 19.45
CA VAL A 48 -3.77 5.92 20.91
C VAL A 48 -3.63 7.39 21.32
N LEU A 49 -2.81 8.17 20.63
CA LEU A 49 -2.49 9.55 21.02
C LEU A 49 -3.39 10.60 20.35
N SER A 50 -3.79 10.37 19.10
CA SER A 50 -4.46 11.39 18.29
C SER A 50 -5.99 11.28 18.29
N LEU A 51 -6.54 10.10 18.65
CA LEU A 51 -8.00 9.90 18.62
C LEU A 51 -8.65 10.19 19.98
N PRO A 52 -9.76 10.94 20.03
CA PRO A 52 -10.47 11.25 21.27
C PRO A 52 -10.96 9.98 21.99
N HIS A 53 -11.07 10.05 23.33
CA HIS A 53 -11.51 8.90 24.15
C HIS A 53 -12.88 8.34 23.70
N LYS A 54 -13.78 9.23 23.27
CA LYS A 54 -15.13 8.90 22.78
C LYS A 54 -15.13 7.94 21.58
N MET A 55 -14.07 7.90 20.78
CA MET A 55 -13.92 6.97 19.65
C MET A 55 -13.24 5.65 20.01
N ARG A 56 -12.75 5.49 21.24
CA ARG A 56 -12.21 4.22 21.74
C ARG A 56 -13.29 3.36 22.38
N GLU A 57 -14.45 3.97 22.64
CA GLU A 57 -15.64 3.31 23.16
C GLU A 57 -16.42 2.62 22.03
N SER A 58 -16.97 1.43 22.31
CA SER A 58 -17.74 0.65 21.35
C SER A 58 -19.13 1.25 21.18
N MET A 59 -19.33 2.05 20.14
CA MET A 59 -20.65 2.54 19.76
C MET A 59 -21.43 1.44 19.02
N SER A 60 -22.76 1.43 19.20
CA SER A 60 -23.66 0.63 18.36
C SER A 60 -23.54 1.07 16.91
N LEU A 61 -23.51 0.12 15.97
CA LEU A 61 -23.42 0.41 14.55
C LEU A 61 -24.55 1.37 14.13
N VAL A 62 -24.19 2.48 13.46
CA VAL A 62 -25.16 3.40 12.83
C VAL A 62 -26.02 2.58 11.86
N PRO A 63 -27.33 2.82 11.70
CA PRO A 63 -28.22 1.95 10.91
C PRO A 63 -27.73 1.60 9.48
N ALA A 64 -26.98 2.51 8.84
CA ALA A 64 -26.37 2.27 7.53
C ALA A 64 -25.25 1.20 7.51
N LEU A 65 -24.71 0.81 8.69
CA LEU A 65 -23.71 -0.24 8.88
C LEU A 65 -24.29 -1.66 9.00
N GLN A 66 -25.62 -1.82 8.93
CA GLN A 66 -26.26 -3.14 9.00
C GLN A 66 -26.34 -3.86 7.65
N SER A 67 -25.94 -3.22 6.54
CA SER A 67 -25.97 -3.85 5.22
C SER A 67 -24.75 -4.74 4.96
N GLN A 68 -24.99 -5.85 4.26
CA GLN A 68 -23.93 -6.79 3.87
C GLN A 68 -22.93 -6.15 2.90
N TRP A 69 -23.39 -5.19 2.09
CA TRP A 69 -22.56 -4.44 1.15
C TRP A 69 -21.54 -3.55 1.85
N LEU A 70 -21.91 -2.87 2.94
CA LEU A 70 -20.94 -2.06 3.67
C LEU A 70 -19.85 -2.93 4.29
N MET A 71 -20.22 -4.08 4.85
CA MET A 71 -19.26 -5.01 5.44
C MET A 71 -18.26 -5.52 4.38
N MET A 72 -18.73 -5.87 3.18
CA MET A 72 -17.85 -6.23 2.06
C MET A 72 -16.96 -5.03 1.66
N HIS A 73 -17.53 -3.85 1.50
CA HIS A 73 -16.80 -2.63 1.11
C HIS A 73 -15.68 -2.31 2.11
N VAL A 74 -15.99 -2.20 3.40
CA VAL A 74 -15.02 -1.82 4.44
C VAL A 74 -13.94 -2.89 4.60
N SER A 75 -14.30 -4.17 4.60
CA SER A 75 -13.29 -5.24 4.73
C SER A 75 -12.36 -5.33 3.53
N THR A 76 -12.88 -5.25 2.31
CA THR A 76 -12.07 -5.31 1.08
C THR A 76 -11.19 -4.08 0.91
N THR A 77 -11.69 -2.88 1.24
CA THR A 77 -10.88 -1.64 1.22
C THR A 77 -9.77 -1.66 2.26
N LEU A 78 -10.00 -2.18 3.47
CA LEU A 78 -8.95 -2.31 4.48
C LEU A 78 -7.85 -3.30 4.07
N ILE A 79 -8.23 -4.46 3.51
CA ILE A 79 -7.27 -5.44 2.98
C ILE A 79 -6.46 -4.82 1.83
N SER A 80 -7.13 -4.05 0.95
CA SER A 80 -6.47 -3.31 -0.12
C SER A 80 -5.45 -2.31 0.42
N TYR A 81 -5.83 -1.43 1.35
CA TYR A 81 -4.92 -0.43 1.89
C TYR A 81 -3.73 -1.06 2.62
N ALA A 82 -3.94 -2.12 3.40
CA ALA A 82 -2.85 -2.83 4.06
C ALA A 82 -1.83 -3.37 3.04
N THR A 83 -2.31 -3.98 1.95
CA THR A 83 -1.44 -4.58 0.92
C THR A 83 -0.77 -3.54 0.02
N LEU A 84 -1.45 -2.44 -0.30
CA LEU A 84 -0.89 -1.30 -1.03
C LEU A 84 0.17 -0.55 -0.22
N LEU A 85 -0.07 -0.33 1.08
CA LEU A 85 0.92 0.27 1.98
C LEU A 85 2.14 -0.65 2.14
N PHE A 86 1.93 -1.96 2.29
CA PHE A 86 3.02 -2.93 2.32
C PHE A 86 3.87 -2.88 1.04
N GLY A 87 3.22 -2.96 -0.13
CA GLY A 87 3.91 -2.90 -1.42
C GLY A 87 4.65 -1.57 -1.63
N SER A 88 4.03 -0.45 -1.29
CA SER A 88 4.66 0.87 -1.45
C SER A 88 5.80 1.12 -0.45
N LEU A 89 5.76 0.57 0.76
CA LEU A 89 6.91 0.56 1.68
C LEU A 89 8.10 -0.21 1.10
N LEU A 90 7.87 -1.39 0.51
CA LEU A 90 8.93 -2.13 -0.19
C LEU A 90 9.50 -1.31 -1.36
N ALA A 91 8.65 -0.59 -2.09
CA ALA A 91 9.09 0.31 -3.16
C ALA A 91 9.92 1.49 -2.66
N ILE A 92 9.60 2.06 -1.49
CA ILE A 92 10.38 3.13 -0.85
C ILE A 92 11.76 2.60 -0.44
N VAL A 93 11.83 1.38 0.12
CA VAL A 93 13.11 0.73 0.44
C VAL A 93 13.94 0.53 -0.83
N LEU A 94 13.33 0.05 -1.91
CA LEU A 94 13.99 -0.06 -3.22
C LEU A 94 14.50 1.29 -3.73
N LEU A 95 13.68 2.34 -3.65
CA LEU A 95 14.07 3.70 -4.05
C LEU A 95 15.26 4.22 -3.23
N SER A 96 15.26 3.97 -1.91
CA SER A 96 16.37 4.34 -1.02
C SER A 96 17.66 3.62 -1.40
N ILE A 97 17.59 2.33 -1.76
CA ILE A 97 18.74 1.56 -2.24
C ILE A 97 19.24 2.14 -3.57
N PHE A 98 18.34 2.49 -4.50
CA PHE A 98 18.72 3.10 -5.77
C PHE A 98 19.36 4.48 -5.61
N HIS A 99 18.85 5.33 -4.70
CA HIS A 99 19.39 6.68 -4.48
C HIS A 99 20.84 6.66 -3.97
N GLY A 100 21.22 5.67 -3.17
CA GLY A 100 22.60 5.46 -2.72
C GLY A 100 23.55 4.94 -3.81
N GLU A 101 23.04 4.35 -4.90
CA GLU A 101 23.82 3.60 -5.89
C GLU A 101 23.78 4.21 -7.31
N ILE A 102 23.10 5.35 -7.53
CA ILE A 102 23.13 6.11 -8.80
C ILE A 102 24.58 6.37 -9.27
N LYS A 103 25.54 6.49 -8.34
CA LYS A 103 26.96 6.65 -8.66
C LYS A 103 27.65 5.37 -9.21
N ARG A 104 27.08 4.17 -9.06
CA ARG A 104 27.76 2.90 -9.43
C ARG A 104 27.12 2.14 -10.58
N TYR A 105 25.81 2.24 -10.80
CA TYR A 105 25.15 1.54 -11.92
C TYR A 105 25.45 2.17 -13.30
N CYS A 106 25.63 3.49 -13.39
CA CYS A 106 26.01 4.14 -14.65
C CYS A 106 27.49 3.98 -15.03
N VAL A 107 28.37 3.69 -14.06
CA VAL A 107 29.80 3.52 -14.34
C VAL A 107 30.13 2.12 -14.90
N GLY A 108 29.34 1.10 -14.56
CA GLY A 108 29.58 -0.27 -15.03
C GLY A 108 29.10 -0.60 -16.45
N ASN A 109 28.09 0.12 -16.96
CA ASN A 109 27.45 -0.21 -18.25
C ASN A 109 27.84 0.71 -19.42
N LEU A 110 28.52 1.82 -19.16
CA LEU A 110 28.98 2.73 -20.22
C LEU A 110 30.40 2.44 -20.69
N THR A 111 31.24 1.79 -19.89
CA THR A 111 32.62 1.44 -20.28
C THR A 111 32.73 0.09 -21.00
N ASN A 112 31.79 -0.84 -20.79
CA ASN A 112 31.93 -2.21 -21.31
C ASN A 112 31.17 -2.50 -22.61
N ASN A 113 30.39 -1.56 -23.12
CA ASN A 113 29.59 -1.77 -24.35
C ASN A 113 30.12 -1.00 -25.58
N PHE A 114 31.25 -0.28 -25.47
CA PHE A 114 31.85 0.47 -26.58
C PHE A 114 33.02 -0.22 -27.30
N GLU A 115 33.27 -1.50 -27.01
CA GLU A 115 34.23 -2.31 -27.78
C GLU A 115 33.65 -3.67 -28.21
N PHE A 116 32.47 -3.68 -28.83
CA PHE A 116 32.09 -4.80 -29.70
C PHE A 116 32.76 -4.65 -31.07
N ARG A 117 34.09 -4.84 -31.10
CA ARG A 117 34.87 -5.02 -32.33
C ARG A 117 35.38 -6.46 -32.43
N ASN A 118 34.74 -7.20 -33.33
CA ASN A 118 35.25 -8.31 -34.14
C ASN A 118 35.54 -9.69 -33.51
N LYS A 119 34.87 -10.67 -34.14
CA LYS A 119 35.36 -11.99 -34.61
C LYS A 119 35.82 -13.07 -33.58
N ASN A 120 35.07 -14.19 -33.63
CA ASN A 120 35.54 -15.58 -33.84
C ASN A 120 36.31 -16.35 -32.72
N TYR A 121 35.57 -17.27 -32.05
CA TYR A 121 35.95 -18.53 -31.33
C TYR A 121 36.86 -18.44 -30.07
N PRO A 122 37.12 -19.51 -29.28
CA PRO A 122 36.28 -20.51 -28.59
C PRO A 122 36.54 -20.57 -27.04
N LEU A 123 35.90 -21.53 -26.34
CA LEU A 123 36.01 -21.94 -24.91
C LEU A 123 37.37 -21.70 -24.19
N ILE A 124 37.40 -20.87 -23.15
CA ILE A 124 38.37 -20.95 -22.04
C ILE A 124 37.66 -20.65 -20.71
N SER A 125 37.64 -21.64 -19.83
CA SER A 125 37.34 -21.50 -18.41
C SER A 125 38.34 -20.56 -17.76
N LYS A 126 37.85 -19.50 -17.11
CA LYS A 126 38.59 -18.84 -16.04
C LYS A 126 37.66 -18.65 -14.86
N ASN A 127 37.97 -19.41 -13.81
CA ASN A 127 37.48 -19.24 -12.45
C ASN A 127 37.53 -17.75 -12.10
N PHE A 128 36.37 -17.12 -11.89
CA PHE A 128 36.27 -15.83 -11.24
C PHE A 128 36.20 -16.07 -9.73
N PRO A 129 37.24 -15.75 -8.95
CA PRO A 129 37.10 -15.70 -7.51
C PRO A 129 36.41 -14.38 -7.12
N GLU A 130 35.54 -14.48 -6.10
CA GLU A 130 34.96 -13.37 -5.32
C GLU A 130 33.90 -12.46 -6.01
N THR A 131 32.71 -13.00 -6.27
CA THR A 131 31.52 -12.22 -6.68
C THR A 131 30.25 -12.50 -5.85
N ASN A 132 30.37 -13.14 -4.68
CA ASN A 132 29.20 -13.55 -3.88
C ASN A 132 28.38 -12.38 -3.31
N HIS A 133 29.00 -11.23 -2.98
CA HIS A 133 28.29 -10.12 -2.34
C HIS A 133 27.46 -9.28 -3.34
N TYR A 134 27.96 -9.07 -4.56
CA TYR A 134 27.24 -8.36 -5.62
C TYR A 134 26.08 -9.19 -6.18
N GLY A 135 26.25 -10.51 -6.28
CA GLY A 135 25.18 -11.44 -6.68
C GLY A 135 24.01 -11.44 -5.69
N LYS A 136 24.27 -11.55 -4.39
CA LYS A 136 23.23 -11.55 -3.34
C LYS A 136 22.43 -10.25 -3.30
N LYS A 137 23.08 -9.10 -3.47
CA LYS A 137 22.40 -7.79 -3.50
C LYS A 137 21.49 -7.64 -4.74
N CYS A 138 21.98 -8.04 -5.91
CA CYS A 138 21.19 -8.03 -7.15
C CYS A 138 19.97 -8.96 -7.03
N GLN A 139 20.16 -10.16 -6.47
CA GLN A 139 19.07 -11.10 -6.19
C GLN A 139 18.04 -10.53 -5.23
N LEU A 140 18.49 -9.85 -4.16
CA LEU A 140 17.61 -9.22 -3.17
C LEU A 140 16.80 -8.06 -3.77
N ILE A 141 17.39 -7.23 -4.63
CA ILE A 141 16.68 -6.16 -5.35
C ILE A 141 15.61 -6.76 -6.27
N HIS A 142 15.93 -7.81 -7.02
CA HIS A 142 14.96 -8.48 -7.89
C HIS A 142 13.81 -9.14 -7.08
N LEU A 143 14.12 -9.73 -5.93
CA LEU A 143 13.10 -10.28 -5.03
C LEU A 143 12.20 -9.17 -4.49
N LEU A 144 12.76 -8.10 -3.92
CA LEU A 144 11.99 -6.95 -3.44
C LEU A 144 11.09 -6.37 -4.54
N ASP A 145 11.60 -6.26 -5.76
CA ASP A 145 10.86 -5.75 -6.92
C ASP A 145 9.67 -6.64 -7.28
N LYS A 146 9.89 -7.96 -7.30
CA LYS A 146 8.84 -8.96 -7.53
C LYS A 146 7.76 -8.91 -6.45
N TRP A 147 8.16 -8.86 -5.18
CA TRP A 147 7.24 -8.80 -4.04
C TRP A 147 6.43 -7.50 -4.03
N THR A 148 7.07 -6.38 -4.37
CA THR A 148 6.43 -5.07 -4.53
C THR A 148 5.33 -5.14 -5.60
N TYR A 149 5.65 -5.68 -6.78
CA TYR A 149 4.67 -5.83 -7.86
C TYR A 149 3.50 -6.74 -7.47
N GLN A 150 3.77 -7.89 -6.84
CA GLN A 150 2.73 -8.82 -6.39
C GLN A 150 1.82 -8.18 -5.33
N ALA A 151 2.39 -7.49 -4.35
CA ALA A 151 1.63 -6.82 -3.30
C ALA A 151 0.74 -5.69 -3.85
N ILE A 152 1.28 -4.83 -4.72
CA ILE A 152 0.52 -3.73 -5.32
C ILE A 152 -0.57 -4.26 -6.26
N SER A 153 -0.29 -5.29 -7.06
CA SER A 153 -1.29 -5.90 -7.95
C SER A 153 -2.46 -6.53 -7.18
N LEU A 154 -2.14 -7.24 -6.09
CA LEU A 154 -3.15 -7.82 -5.20
C LEU A 154 -3.97 -6.71 -4.53
N GLY A 155 -3.32 -5.67 -3.99
CA GLY A 155 -3.99 -4.55 -3.37
C GLY A 155 -4.87 -3.74 -4.32
N PHE A 156 -4.43 -3.56 -5.57
CA PHE A 156 -5.19 -2.88 -6.62
C PHE A 156 -6.46 -3.65 -7.00
N SER A 157 -6.38 -4.98 -7.07
CA SER A 157 -7.54 -5.84 -7.31
C SER A 157 -8.59 -5.68 -6.21
N PHE A 158 -8.17 -5.72 -4.94
CA PHE A 158 -9.08 -5.48 -3.81
C PHE A 158 -9.60 -4.04 -3.77
N LEU A 159 -8.80 -3.04 -4.16
CA LEU A 159 -9.24 -1.65 -4.22
C LEU A 159 -10.39 -1.50 -5.21
N THR A 160 -10.28 -2.16 -6.37
CA THR A 160 -11.29 -2.12 -7.42
C THR A 160 -12.60 -2.75 -6.94
N ILE A 161 -12.53 -3.90 -6.26
CA ILE A 161 -13.69 -4.54 -5.62
C ILE A 161 -14.28 -3.61 -4.55
N GLY A 162 -13.43 -2.95 -3.76
CA GLY A 162 -13.83 -1.98 -2.75
C GLY A 162 -14.59 -0.79 -3.34
N ILE A 163 -14.11 -0.20 -4.44
CA ILE A 163 -14.78 0.92 -5.10
C ILE A 163 -16.14 0.49 -5.67
N ILE A 164 -16.21 -0.67 -6.33
CA ILE A 164 -17.47 -1.19 -6.91
C ILE A 164 -18.50 -1.47 -5.81
N SER A 165 -18.11 -2.20 -4.76
CA SER A 165 -19.00 -2.49 -3.63
C SER A 165 -19.41 -1.23 -2.86
N GLY A 166 -18.53 -0.23 -2.78
CA GLY A 166 -18.82 1.08 -2.20
C GLY A 166 -19.87 1.85 -3.00
N ALA A 167 -19.78 1.84 -4.34
CA ALA A 167 -20.76 2.50 -5.20
C ALA A 167 -22.16 1.86 -5.07
N VAL A 168 -22.25 0.53 -4.97
CA VAL A 168 -23.53 -0.17 -4.73
C VAL A 168 -24.13 0.24 -3.39
N TRP A 169 -23.31 0.26 -2.33
CA TRP A 169 -23.75 0.72 -1.01
C TRP A 169 -24.17 2.20 -1.00
N ALA A 170 -23.43 3.08 -1.68
CA ALA A 170 -23.77 4.50 -1.76
C ALA A 170 -25.16 4.71 -2.39
N ASN A 171 -25.51 3.91 -3.41
CA ASN A 171 -26.84 3.95 -3.99
C ASN A 171 -27.93 3.47 -3.02
N GLU A 172 -27.67 2.44 -2.21
CA GLU A 172 -28.60 1.98 -1.17
C GLU A 172 -28.78 3.00 -0.04
N ALA A 173 -27.71 3.69 0.35
CA ALA A 173 -27.71 4.60 1.50
C ALA A 173 -28.18 6.02 1.16
N TRP A 174 -27.77 6.54 0.00
CA TRP A 174 -27.94 7.95 -0.40
C TRP A 174 -28.67 8.13 -1.73
N GLY A 175 -29.02 7.06 -2.43
CA GLY A 175 -29.73 7.10 -3.72
C GLY A 175 -28.87 7.53 -4.92
N SER A 176 -27.54 7.58 -4.76
CA SER A 176 -26.58 7.85 -5.84
C SER A 176 -25.34 6.96 -5.70
N TYR A 177 -24.80 6.47 -6.83
CA TYR A 177 -23.60 5.62 -6.87
C TYR A 177 -22.30 6.38 -6.56
N TRP A 178 -22.28 7.70 -6.80
CA TRP A 178 -21.10 8.53 -6.63
C TRP A 178 -21.52 9.97 -6.38
N SER A 179 -20.93 10.61 -5.39
CA SER A 179 -21.28 11.96 -4.93
C SER A 179 -20.10 12.93 -4.99
N TRP A 180 -18.95 12.51 -5.54
CA TRP A 180 -17.72 13.33 -5.62
C TRP A 180 -17.28 13.87 -4.26
N ASP A 181 -17.57 13.11 -3.20
CA ASP A 181 -17.11 13.48 -1.89
C ASP A 181 -15.57 13.39 -1.85
N PRO A 182 -14.90 14.05 -0.89
CA PRO A 182 -13.44 13.99 -0.83
C PRO A 182 -12.93 12.55 -0.73
N LYS A 183 -13.63 11.63 -0.07
CA LYS A 183 -13.18 10.25 0.17
C LYS A 183 -13.19 9.44 -1.13
N GLU A 184 -14.28 9.51 -1.86
CA GLU A 184 -14.51 8.97 -3.19
C GLU A 184 -13.47 9.53 -4.17
N THR A 185 -13.26 10.84 -4.16
CA THR A 185 -12.29 11.50 -5.05
C THR A 185 -10.86 11.06 -4.77
N TRP A 186 -10.44 11.00 -3.50
CA TRP A 186 -9.11 10.52 -3.13
C TRP A 186 -8.94 9.02 -3.37
N ALA A 187 -9.99 8.21 -3.24
CA ALA A 187 -9.96 6.80 -3.59
C ALA A 187 -9.74 6.62 -5.10
N LEU A 188 -10.41 7.41 -5.95
CA LEU A 188 -10.23 7.40 -7.40
C LEU A 188 -8.82 7.87 -7.81
N ILE A 189 -8.29 8.93 -7.18
CA ILE A 189 -6.92 9.40 -7.42
C ILE A 189 -5.92 8.29 -7.06
N THR A 190 -6.09 7.65 -5.91
CA THR A 190 -5.23 6.55 -5.45
C THR A 190 -5.29 5.38 -6.42
N TRP A 191 -6.48 5.01 -6.90
CA TRP A 191 -6.67 3.98 -7.90
C TRP A 191 -5.91 4.31 -9.20
N LEU A 192 -6.02 5.54 -9.71
CA LEU A 192 -5.32 5.99 -10.92
C LEU A 192 -3.79 5.89 -10.77
N ILE A 193 -3.24 6.25 -9.62
CA ILE A 193 -1.79 6.22 -9.38
C ILE A 193 -1.26 4.78 -9.44
N TYR A 194 -1.96 3.84 -8.80
CA TYR A 194 -1.58 2.44 -8.85
C TYR A 194 -1.85 1.79 -10.22
N ALA A 195 -2.87 2.25 -10.95
CA ALA A 195 -3.06 1.87 -12.35
C ALA A 195 -1.89 2.35 -13.22
N ILE A 196 -1.44 3.60 -13.05
CA ILE A 196 -0.25 4.14 -13.72
C ILE A 196 0.99 3.32 -13.36
N TYR A 197 1.17 2.96 -12.08
CA TYR A 197 2.25 2.08 -11.65
C TYR A 197 2.25 0.74 -12.40
N LEU A 198 1.10 0.07 -12.49
CA LEU A 198 0.97 -1.21 -13.20
C LEU A 198 1.19 -1.04 -14.71
N HIS A 199 0.69 0.04 -15.29
CA HIS A 199 0.91 0.36 -16.69
C HIS A 199 2.39 0.62 -17.01
N ILE A 200 3.11 1.32 -16.13
CA ILE A 200 4.57 1.50 -16.22
C ILE A 200 5.29 0.15 -16.12
N ARG A 201 4.81 -0.78 -15.29
CA ARG A 201 5.41 -2.12 -15.14
C ARG A 201 5.27 -3.01 -16.36
N ILE A 202 4.14 -2.90 -17.07
CA ILE A 202 3.94 -3.59 -18.34
C ILE A 202 4.90 -3.00 -19.41
N ASN A 203 5.14 -1.69 -19.36
CA ASN A 203 6.03 -0.99 -20.27
C ASN A 203 7.50 -1.02 -19.81
N LYS A 204 8.28 -1.99 -20.31
CA LYS A 204 9.71 -2.20 -19.99
C LYS A 204 10.62 -0.96 -20.10
N LYS A 205 10.21 0.09 -20.81
CA LYS A 205 10.98 1.33 -21.01
C LYS A 205 11.15 2.17 -19.73
N TRP A 206 10.24 2.08 -18.77
CA TRP A 206 10.22 2.91 -17.54
C TRP A 206 10.45 2.08 -16.26
N MET A 207 11.01 0.87 -16.42
CA MET A 207 11.31 -0.05 -15.32
C MET A 207 12.37 0.51 -14.38
N GLY A 208 12.16 0.34 -13.07
CA GLY A 208 13.05 0.84 -12.02
C GLY A 208 12.58 2.16 -11.43
N LYS A 209 13.28 3.27 -11.70
CA LYS A 209 13.10 4.55 -11.00
C LYS A 209 11.69 5.14 -11.14
N GLY A 210 11.11 5.14 -12.34
CA GLY A 210 9.77 5.68 -12.57
C GLY A 210 8.68 4.89 -11.84
N SER A 211 8.81 3.56 -11.85
CA SER A 211 7.90 2.66 -11.14
C SER A 211 8.01 2.79 -9.62
N ALA A 212 9.23 2.86 -9.08
CA ALA A 212 9.44 3.06 -7.64
C ALA A 212 8.90 4.43 -7.17
N MET A 213 9.07 5.48 -7.99
CA MET A 213 8.53 6.81 -7.69
C MET A 213 6.99 6.80 -7.67
N ALA A 214 6.34 6.19 -8.66
CA ALA A 214 4.88 6.07 -8.69
C ALA A 214 4.33 5.31 -7.47
N ALA A 215 4.96 4.19 -7.09
CA ALA A 215 4.56 3.44 -5.90
C ALA A 215 4.79 4.24 -4.59
N SER A 216 5.88 5.00 -4.50
CA SER A 216 6.14 5.87 -3.34
C SER A 216 5.14 7.01 -3.23
N MET A 217 4.68 7.59 -4.34
CA MET A 217 3.62 8.59 -4.34
C MET A 217 2.29 7.99 -3.89
N GLY A 218 2.00 6.76 -4.32
CA GLY A 218 0.85 5.98 -3.85
C GLY A 218 0.81 5.80 -2.33
N PHE A 219 1.95 5.62 -1.65
CA PHE A 219 2.02 5.48 -0.20
C PHE A 219 1.36 6.68 0.53
N PHE A 220 1.71 7.90 0.13
CA PHE A 220 1.16 9.11 0.75
C PHE A 220 -0.32 9.29 0.44
N LEU A 221 -0.76 8.94 -0.77
CA LEU A 221 -2.15 9.03 -1.17
C LEU A 221 -3.06 8.07 -0.42
N VAL A 222 -2.59 6.84 -0.15
CA VAL A 222 -3.35 5.90 0.70
C VAL A 222 -3.56 6.47 2.10
N TRP A 223 -2.55 7.13 2.68
CA TRP A 223 -2.70 7.80 3.97
C TRP A 223 -3.69 8.97 3.93
N ILE A 224 -3.67 9.78 2.88
CA ILE A 224 -4.64 10.88 2.70
C ILE A 224 -6.07 10.33 2.55
N CYS A 225 -6.25 9.26 1.79
CA CYS A 225 -7.54 8.61 1.60
C CYS A 225 -8.05 7.94 2.90
N PHE A 226 -7.15 7.33 3.67
CA PHE A 226 -7.50 6.57 4.87
C PHE A 226 -7.69 7.44 6.12
N LEU A 227 -6.82 8.44 6.35
CA LEU A 227 -6.89 9.34 7.50
C LEU A 227 -7.44 10.72 7.14
N GLY A 228 -6.93 11.33 6.06
CA GLY A 228 -7.14 12.74 5.75
C GLY A 228 -8.61 13.14 5.67
N VAL A 229 -9.42 12.41 4.91
CA VAL A 229 -10.84 12.77 4.75
C VAL A 229 -11.66 12.54 6.01
N ASN A 230 -11.31 11.51 6.80
CA ASN A 230 -12.01 11.24 8.05
C ASN A 230 -11.69 12.33 9.09
N LEU A 231 -10.48 12.89 9.10
CA LEU A 231 -10.05 13.93 10.06
C LEU A 231 -10.50 15.35 9.67
N LEU A 232 -10.68 15.63 8.37
CA LEU A 232 -11.14 16.93 7.88
C LEU A 232 -12.63 17.20 8.16
N GLY A 233 -13.41 16.16 8.50
CA GLY A 233 -14.82 16.29 8.89
C GLY A 233 -15.78 16.74 7.78
N VAL A 234 -15.32 16.75 6.52
CA VAL A 234 -16.11 17.14 5.35
C VAL A 234 -16.58 15.90 4.58
N GLY A 235 -17.88 15.76 4.38
CA GLY A 235 -18.49 14.71 3.57
C GLY A 235 -19.35 13.71 4.35
N LEU A 236 -20.08 12.87 3.61
CA LEU A 236 -21.05 11.89 4.16
C LEU A 236 -20.37 10.71 4.89
N HIS A 237 -19.05 10.59 4.81
CA HIS A 237 -18.24 9.53 5.41
C HIS A 237 -17.54 9.93 6.72
N ASN A 238 -18.03 10.97 7.41
CA ASN A 238 -17.43 11.42 8.67
C ASN A 238 -17.82 10.51 9.84
N TYR A 239 -16.94 9.58 10.20
CA TYR A 239 -17.08 8.70 11.37
C TYR A 239 -16.05 9.03 12.48
N GLY A 240 -15.33 10.16 12.34
CA GLY A 240 -14.01 10.37 12.94
C GLY A 240 -13.64 11.83 13.20
N TRP A 241 -14.51 12.65 13.81
CA TRP A 241 -14.20 14.05 14.13
C TRP A 241 -13.11 14.23 15.22
N LEU A 242 -12.22 15.19 14.98
CA LEU A 242 -11.06 15.49 15.84
C LEU A 242 -11.34 16.58 16.91
N ILE A 243 -12.60 16.97 17.12
CA ILE A 243 -12.95 18.01 18.08
C ILE A 243 -13.82 17.42 19.20
#